data_AF-A0A239NJ91-F1
#
_entry.id   AF-A0A239NJ91-F1
#
_cell.length_a   1.000
_cell.length_b   1.000
_cell.length_c   1.000
_cell.angle_alpha   90.00
_cell.angle_beta   90.00
_cell.angle_gamma   90.00
#
_symmetry.space_group_name_H-M   'P 1'
#
loop_
_entity.id
_entity.type
_entity.pdbx_description
1 polymer ?
#
loop_
_entity_poly.entity_id
_entity_poly.type
_entity_poly.pdbx_seq_one_letter_code
_entity_poly.pdbx_strand_id
1 'polypeptide(L)'
;MNFFESDQLCAYRRMRTRGGRAGRAMVVLSVAALTMLGCSGTKGGPKTGSKTSANPSGKAADFPVLQSQLMTHESGPVLVQAQVLNRIAGDRITSRFRVVNQGRQTVDMRQALSDEKNPTGSGFFAHGLALLDAAADRAYYPLRTADGECLCSELGDLAAGQSLEVYAVFPALPAELSKVTVQVPHTAPMVDLPIGKGDVAPVPGQKPDIGRLSLGRPIIRPIVSKADGVELSEDEIAGDKRVRLSADVLFAVNKADLSPRAQALLQDLARQIDRSPGTTVKIDGYTDDTGDDAINQPLSERRARAVEAGLKSLVTRTGLTYRSAGHGSADPVESNDTDEGRQRNRRVAVTFARPVQRRAAPSGGPAGGPPVTWSPGGKLPAVARGRLPDDQELTVTINGLHRDSSGLVSLVWTVTNNGAEMVDVAGVFDAGLLQYDGRTAGGVSLLDRSAKLDYRTLRDDQGVCLCTSFAFHEKREINPGESGTYANLFKPASSTTTVDVEIPYDDRKTVIKNVPIT
;
A
#
# COMPACT_ATOMS: atom_id res chain seq x y z
N MET A 1 -33.85 -23.24 1.25
CA MET A 1 -33.43 -24.46 1.96
C MET A 1 -32.21 -24.08 2.78
N ASN A 2 -32.39 -24.10 4.11
CA ASN A 2 -31.45 -23.64 5.14
C ASN A 2 -30.33 -24.65 5.41
N PHE A 3 -29.40 -24.20 6.29
CA PHE A 3 -28.34 -24.91 7.04
C PHE A 3 -26.94 -24.83 6.40
N PHE A 4 -25.86 -24.43 7.07
CA PHE A 4 -25.53 -24.30 8.50
C PHE A 4 -24.54 -23.13 8.71
N GLU A 5 -24.75 -22.37 9.77
CA GLU A 5 -23.84 -21.41 10.39
C GLU A 5 -23.17 -22.07 11.61
N SER A 6 -22.07 -21.48 12.09
CA SER A 6 -21.44 -21.63 13.43
C SER A 6 -20.86 -23.00 13.85
N ASP A 7 -19.52 -23.07 13.92
CA ASP A 7 -18.75 -23.42 15.14
C ASP A 7 -17.29 -23.74 14.77
N GLN A 8 -16.34 -22.93 15.28
CA GLN A 8 -15.08 -23.40 15.90
C GLN A 8 -14.13 -22.23 16.22
N LEU A 9 -14.42 -21.56 17.33
CA LEU A 9 -13.44 -20.89 18.20
C LEU A 9 -13.49 -21.62 19.54
N CYS A 10 -12.51 -22.50 19.82
CA CYS A 10 -12.02 -22.88 21.16
C CYS A 10 -11.24 -24.21 21.11
N ALA A 11 -9.90 -24.15 21.23
CA ALA A 11 -9.11 -25.15 21.99
C ALA A 11 -7.62 -24.79 21.96
N TYR A 12 -7.22 -23.77 22.72
CA TYR A 12 -5.82 -23.56 23.10
C TYR A 12 -5.72 -23.69 24.62
N ARG A 13 -5.35 -24.88 25.13
CA ARG A 13 -4.64 -25.04 26.42
C ARG A 13 -4.26 -26.49 26.72
N ARG A 14 -2.96 -26.64 27.00
CA ARG A 14 -2.29 -27.59 27.91
C ARG A 14 -2.30 -29.07 27.52
N MET A 15 -1.10 -29.59 27.28
CA MET A 15 -0.56 -30.65 28.14
C MET A 15 0.97 -30.64 28.13
N ARG A 16 1.54 -30.49 29.33
CA ARG A 16 2.95 -30.64 29.68
C ARG A 16 2.96 -31.67 30.80
N THR A 17 3.50 -32.88 30.57
CA THR A 17 4.24 -33.70 31.56
C THR A 17 4.66 -35.09 31.04
N ARG A 18 5.98 -35.32 31.15
CA ARG A 18 6.69 -36.55 31.57
C ARG A 18 6.54 -37.86 30.76
N GLY A 19 7.59 -38.17 29.99
CA GLY A 19 8.66 -39.11 30.39
C GLY A 19 8.37 -40.62 30.38
N GLY A 20 9.07 -41.37 29.53
CA GLY A 20 9.09 -42.84 29.60
C GLY A 20 9.90 -43.53 28.49
N ARG A 21 11.20 -43.70 28.77
CA ARG A 21 12.27 -44.48 28.10
C ARG A 21 11.93 -45.63 27.13
N ALA A 22 12.73 -45.62 26.04
CA ALA A 22 13.65 -46.66 25.54
C ALA A 22 13.12 -47.86 24.72
N GLY A 23 13.59 -47.92 23.47
CA GLY A 23 13.68 -49.13 22.64
C GLY A 23 14.53 -48.88 21.40
N ARG A 24 15.81 -49.29 21.45
CA ARG A 24 16.77 -49.31 20.32
C ARG A 24 16.38 -50.42 19.34
N ALA A 25 16.52 -50.20 18.02
CA ALA A 25 17.12 -51.18 17.10
C ALA A 25 17.38 -50.62 15.68
N MET A 26 18.67 -50.69 15.30
CA MET A 26 19.28 -50.95 14.00
C MET A 26 18.72 -50.35 12.70
N VAL A 27 19.55 -49.46 12.12
CA VAL A 27 19.62 -49.11 10.69
C VAL A 27 20.32 -50.24 9.93
N VAL A 28 19.70 -50.73 8.86
CA VAL A 28 20.34 -51.57 7.84
C VAL A 28 20.39 -50.78 6.53
N LEU A 29 21.61 -50.55 6.03
CA LEU A 29 21.90 -50.00 4.72
C LEU A 29 21.52 -51.00 3.62
N SER A 30 20.91 -50.52 2.54
CA SER A 30 20.85 -51.27 1.27
C SER A 30 20.97 -50.29 0.11
N VAL A 31 22.16 -50.31 -0.50
CA VAL A 31 22.47 -49.69 -1.78
C VAL A 31 21.94 -50.60 -2.89
N ALA A 32 21.19 -50.05 -3.84
CA ALA A 32 20.89 -50.73 -5.10
C ALA A 32 21.00 -49.73 -6.25
N ALA A 33 22.09 -49.85 -7.01
CA ALA A 33 22.24 -49.26 -8.33
C ALA A 33 21.51 -50.12 -9.36
N LEU A 34 20.74 -49.51 -10.27
CA LEU A 34 20.30 -50.17 -11.49
C LEU A 34 20.58 -49.31 -12.72
N THR A 35 21.36 -49.91 -13.61
CA THR A 35 21.76 -49.48 -14.94
C THR A 35 20.64 -49.65 -15.97
N MET A 36 20.73 -48.85 -17.03
CA MET A 36 19.85 -48.80 -18.21
C MET A 36 19.72 -50.14 -18.95
N LEU A 37 18.54 -50.37 -19.52
CA LEU A 37 18.34 -51.16 -20.74
C LEU A 37 17.16 -50.57 -21.52
N GLY A 38 17.43 -50.20 -22.77
CA GLY A 38 16.42 -49.71 -23.70
C GLY A 38 15.58 -50.83 -24.29
N CYS A 39 14.38 -50.46 -24.75
CA CYS A 39 13.62 -51.23 -25.73
C CYS A 39 12.96 -50.28 -26.72
N SER A 40 13.24 -50.53 -27.99
CA SER A 40 12.61 -49.96 -29.18
C SER A 40 11.16 -50.42 -29.30
N GLY A 41 10.25 -49.50 -29.65
CA GLY A 41 8.87 -49.83 -29.99
C GLY A 41 8.19 -48.66 -30.69
N THR A 42 8.11 -48.73 -32.02
CA THR A 42 7.35 -47.83 -32.90
C THR A 42 5.86 -48.14 -32.81
N LYS A 43 5.01 -47.11 -32.63
CA LYS A 43 3.65 -47.00 -33.20
C LYS A 43 3.16 -45.55 -33.06
N GLY A 44 2.75 -44.98 -34.20
CA GLY A 44 2.35 -43.58 -34.34
C GLY A 44 0.96 -43.26 -33.82
N GLY A 45 0.81 -42.02 -33.36
CA GLY A 45 -0.41 -41.30 -33.01
C GLY A 45 -0.07 -39.79 -32.94
N PRO A 46 -1.00 -38.89 -33.26
CA PRO A 46 -0.69 -37.58 -33.83
C PRO A 46 -0.02 -36.63 -32.82
N LYS A 47 1.16 -36.12 -33.18
CA LYS A 47 1.81 -35.03 -32.47
C LYS A 47 1.03 -33.74 -32.71
N THR A 48 0.26 -33.31 -31.72
CA THR A 48 -0.05 -31.89 -31.52
C THR A 48 1.28 -31.18 -31.27
N GLY A 49 1.79 -30.50 -32.29
CA GLY A 49 3.02 -29.73 -32.20
C GLY A 49 2.86 -28.63 -31.17
N SER A 50 3.39 -28.86 -29.96
CA SER A 50 3.85 -27.78 -29.09
C SER A 50 4.90 -27.03 -29.90
N LYS A 51 4.51 -25.88 -30.45
CA LYS A 51 5.47 -24.91 -30.96
C LYS A 51 6.21 -24.39 -29.75
N THR A 52 7.37 -24.97 -29.49
CA THR A 52 8.45 -24.32 -28.75
C THR A 52 8.60 -22.92 -29.34
N SER A 53 8.20 -21.91 -28.57
CA SER A 53 8.43 -20.51 -28.92
C SER A 53 9.94 -20.32 -28.96
N ALA A 54 10.50 -20.36 -30.17
CA ALA A 54 11.87 -20.00 -30.41
C ALA A 54 12.02 -18.53 -30.03
N ASN A 55 12.82 -18.29 -29.00
CA ASN A 55 13.21 -16.97 -28.52
C ASN A 55 13.77 -16.14 -29.69
N PRO A 56 13.07 -15.11 -30.20
CA PRO A 56 13.68 -14.22 -31.17
C PRO A 56 14.52 -13.22 -30.37
N SER A 57 15.83 -13.45 -30.36
CA SER A 57 16.86 -12.52 -29.92
C SER A 57 16.96 -11.29 -30.85
N GLY A 58 15.84 -10.60 -31.08
CA GLY A 58 15.84 -9.27 -31.64
C GLY A 58 16.24 -8.30 -30.54
N LYS A 59 17.36 -7.58 -30.70
CA LYS A 59 17.77 -6.51 -29.79
C LYS A 59 16.66 -5.45 -29.75
N ALA A 60 15.76 -5.57 -28.79
CA ALA A 60 14.89 -4.50 -28.40
C ALA A 60 15.76 -3.29 -28.03
N ALA A 61 15.38 -2.08 -28.42
CA ALA A 61 16.15 -0.87 -28.11
C ALA A 61 16.54 -0.88 -26.62
N ASP A 62 17.83 -0.72 -26.35
CA ASP A 62 18.37 -0.73 -24.98
C ASP A 62 18.11 0.65 -24.39
N PHE A 63 17.13 0.74 -23.51
CA PHE A 63 16.79 1.98 -22.82
C PHE A 63 17.67 2.10 -21.57
N PRO A 64 18.14 3.32 -21.23
CA PRO A 64 18.90 3.52 -20.00
C PRO A 64 18.04 3.18 -18.78
N VAL A 65 18.67 2.68 -17.72
CA VAL A 65 18.00 2.44 -16.44
C VAL A 65 17.82 3.79 -15.73
N LEU A 66 16.57 4.16 -15.45
CA LEU A 66 16.21 5.37 -14.72
C LEU A 66 16.37 5.17 -13.22
N GLN A 67 15.81 4.07 -12.70
CA GLN A 67 15.89 3.67 -11.30
C GLN A 67 15.87 2.14 -11.20
N SER A 68 16.42 1.61 -10.11
CA SER A 68 16.45 0.17 -9.80
C SER A 68 15.96 -0.08 -8.38
N GLN A 69 15.13 -1.11 -8.22
CA GLN A 69 14.59 -1.53 -6.93
C GLN A 69 14.71 -3.05 -6.78
N LEU A 70 15.05 -3.47 -5.57
CA LEU A 70 15.02 -4.88 -5.22
C LEU A 70 13.56 -5.29 -4.99
N MET A 71 13.15 -6.34 -5.69
CA MET A 71 11.96 -7.11 -5.39
C MET A 71 12.34 -8.23 -4.41
N THR A 72 11.58 -8.28 -3.32
CA THR A 72 11.78 -9.23 -2.25
C THR A 72 11.06 -10.54 -2.58
N HIS A 73 11.77 -11.52 -3.15
CA HIS A 73 11.22 -12.80 -3.61
C HIS A 73 11.86 -13.99 -2.86
N GLU A 74 11.09 -15.04 -2.57
CA GLU A 74 11.49 -16.21 -1.78
C GLU A 74 12.65 -16.99 -2.42
N SER A 75 12.63 -17.13 -3.76
CA SER A 75 13.66 -17.84 -4.53
C SER A 75 14.93 -17.03 -4.81
N GLY A 76 15.05 -15.81 -4.27
CA GLY A 76 16.27 -14.99 -4.36
C GLY A 76 16.06 -13.57 -4.85
N PRO A 77 17.15 -12.77 -4.94
CA PRO A 77 17.06 -11.36 -5.26
C PRO A 77 16.64 -11.15 -6.72
N VAL A 78 15.54 -10.42 -6.91
CA VAL A 78 15.05 -9.99 -8.22
C VAL A 78 15.21 -8.48 -8.32
N LEU A 79 15.92 -7.99 -9.33
CA LEU A 79 16.12 -6.57 -9.55
C LEU A 79 15.12 -6.07 -10.61
N VAL A 80 14.29 -5.09 -10.25
CA VAL A 80 13.39 -4.42 -11.18
C VAL A 80 13.99 -3.06 -11.55
N GLN A 81 14.11 -2.79 -12.84
CA GLN A 81 14.73 -1.59 -13.38
C GLN A 81 13.72 -0.85 -14.26
N ALA A 82 13.28 0.34 -13.84
CA ALA A 82 12.51 1.20 -14.72
C ALA A 82 13.43 1.77 -15.80
N GLN A 83 13.01 1.70 -17.06
CA GLN A 83 13.80 2.16 -18.18
C GLN A 83 13.19 3.35 -18.89
N VAL A 84 11.88 3.34 -19.11
CA VAL A 84 11.20 4.43 -19.82
C VAL A 84 9.72 4.45 -19.49
N LEU A 85 9.16 5.65 -19.37
CA LEU A 85 7.73 5.93 -19.33
C LEU A 85 7.46 7.11 -20.27
N ASN A 86 6.71 6.90 -21.34
CA ASN A 86 6.43 7.94 -22.33
C ASN A 86 4.95 8.13 -22.56
N ARG A 87 4.57 9.38 -22.84
CA ARG A 87 3.30 9.73 -23.48
C ARG A 87 3.34 9.36 -24.96
N ILE A 88 2.31 8.65 -25.41
CA ILE A 88 2.08 8.26 -26.80
C ILE A 88 0.82 8.93 -27.37
N ALA A 89 0.53 8.71 -28.65
CA ALA A 89 -0.67 9.24 -29.28
C ALA A 89 -1.96 8.83 -28.53
N GLY A 90 -2.84 9.80 -28.27
CA GLY A 90 -4.03 9.65 -27.43
C GLY A 90 -3.76 9.78 -25.92
N ASP A 91 -2.64 10.42 -25.55
CA ASP A 91 -2.20 10.77 -24.19
C ASP A 91 -1.99 9.61 -23.20
N ARG A 92 -2.12 8.37 -23.68
CA ARG A 92 -1.78 7.15 -22.93
C ARG A 92 -0.31 7.11 -22.57
N ILE A 93 0.03 6.34 -21.54
CA ILE A 93 1.41 6.11 -21.12
C ILE A 93 1.83 4.70 -21.51
N THR A 94 3.01 4.57 -22.10
CA THR A 94 3.66 3.27 -22.29
C THR A 94 4.91 3.20 -21.44
N SER A 95 5.10 2.10 -20.72
CA SER A 95 6.24 1.89 -19.84
C SER A 95 7.02 0.64 -20.21
N ARG A 96 8.32 0.64 -19.90
CA ARG A 96 9.18 -0.54 -19.97
C ARG A 96 10.03 -0.69 -18.71
N PHE A 97 10.08 -1.91 -18.21
CA PHE A 97 10.90 -2.33 -17.09
C PHE A 97 11.75 -3.54 -17.50
N ARG A 98 12.95 -3.64 -16.94
CA ARG A 98 13.76 -4.86 -17.00
C ARG A 98 13.74 -5.52 -15.62
N VAL A 99 13.31 -6.78 -15.57
CA VAL A 99 13.35 -7.62 -14.39
C VAL A 99 14.53 -8.58 -14.54
N VAL A 100 15.44 -8.62 -13.56
CA VAL A 100 16.66 -9.43 -13.61
C VAL A 100 16.68 -10.37 -12.42
N ASN A 101 16.76 -11.68 -12.67
CA ASN A 101 17.01 -12.64 -11.61
C ASN A 101 18.51 -12.64 -11.28
N GLN A 102 18.86 -12.06 -10.13
CA GLN A 102 20.25 -12.01 -9.65
C GLN A 102 20.59 -13.17 -8.70
N GLY A 103 19.62 -14.04 -8.44
CA GLY A 103 19.76 -15.23 -7.64
C GLY A 103 20.41 -16.39 -8.40
N ARG A 104 20.44 -17.53 -7.72
CA ARG A 104 20.98 -18.79 -8.24
C ARG A 104 19.91 -19.81 -8.63
N GLN A 105 18.67 -19.57 -8.22
CA GLN A 105 17.52 -20.42 -8.49
C GLN A 105 16.66 -19.78 -9.58
N THR A 106 15.90 -20.60 -10.30
CA THR A 106 14.81 -20.09 -11.14
C THR A 106 13.77 -19.42 -10.26
N VAL A 107 13.33 -18.24 -10.67
CA VAL A 107 12.29 -17.45 -10.02
C VAL A 107 11.00 -17.63 -10.81
N ASP A 108 9.90 -17.92 -10.15
CA ASP A 108 8.57 -17.92 -10.77
C ASP A 108 8.00 -16.50 -10.72
N MET A 109 7.94 -15.80 -11.85
CA MET A 109 7.40 -14.43 -11.88
C MET A 109 5.87 -14.39 -11.99
N ARG A 110 5.19 -15.54 -12.07
CA ARG A 110 3.73 -15.57 -12.06
C ARG A 110 3.26 -15.05 -10.70
N GLN A 111 2.22 -14.25 -10.70
CA GLN A 111 1.65 -13.54 -9.55
C GLN A 111 2.56 -12.47 -8.93
N ALA A 112 3.88 -12.53 -9.11
CA ALA A 112 4.84 -11.58 -8.53
C ALA A 112 4.73 -10.13 -9.03
N LEU A 113 4.00 -9.85 -10.11
CA LEU A 113 3.64 -8.48 -10.53
C LEU A 113 2.13 -8.31 -10.75
N SER A 114 1.35 -9.21 -10.15
CA SER A 114 -0.11 -9.17 -10.15
C SER A 114 -0.63 -8.41 -8.94
N ASP A 115 -1.92 -8.09 -8.96
CA ASP A 115 -2.62 -7.57 -7.79
C ASP A 115 -3.68 -8.59 -7.37
N GLU A 116 -3.43 -9.31 -6.28
CA GLU A 116 -4.31 -10.38 -5.80
C GLU A 116 -5.62 -9.86 -5.22
N LYS A 117 -5.57 -8.70 -4.55
CA LYS A 117 -6.74 -8.10 -3.89
C LYS A 117 -7.63 -7.34 -4.85
N ASN A 118 -7.07 -6.94 -5.98
CA ASN A 118 -7.80 -6.35 -7.08
C ASN A 118 -7.40 -7.12 -8.35
N PRO A 119 -7.91 -8.36 -8.53
CA PRO A 119 -7.62 -9.20 -9.67
C PRO A 119 -8.31 -8.58 -10.88
N THR A 120 -7.68 -7.54 -11.43
CA THR A 120 -8.16 -6.89 -12.63
C THR A 120 -7.98 -7.85 -13.81
N GLY A 121 -7.11 -8.86 -13.69
CA GLY A 121 -6.87 -9.90 -14.68
C GLY A 121 -6.19 -11.13 -14.09
N SER A 122 -5.65 -11.98 -14.97
CA SER A 122 -5.01 -13.23 -14.56
C SER A 122 -3.63 -13.00 -13.92
N GLY A 123 -3.28 -13.84 -12.94
CA GLY A 123 -2.01 -13.84 -12.22
C GLY A 123 -0.76 -14.00 -13.10
N PHE A 124 -0.93 -14.34 -14.38
CA PHE A 124 0.18 -14.42 -15.33
C PHE A 124 0.60 -13.07 -15.91
N PHE A 125 -0.08 -11.96 -15.62
CA PHE A 125 0.21 -10.66 -16.26
C PHE A 125 0.68 -9.61 -15.26
N ALA A 126 1.50 -8.65 -15.71
CA ALA A 126 2.01 -7.52 -14.92
C ALA A 126 0.96 -6.42 -14.65
N HIS A 127 -0.25 -6.81 -14.26
CA HIS A 127 -1.40 -5.91 -14.10
C HIS A 127 -1.43 -5.18 -12.75
N GLY A 128 -0.58 -5.58 -11.79
CA GLY A 128 -0.45 -4.92 -10.48
C GLY A 128 0.48 -3.70 -10.48
N LEU A 129 1.09 -3.36 -11.62
CA LEU A 129 1.80 -2.09 -11.79
C LEU A 129 0.83 -0.93 -11.64
N ALA A 130 1.23 0.17 -11.00
CA ALA A 130 0.40 1.37 -10.92
C ALA A 130 1.21 2.66 -11.06
N LEU A 131 0.64 3.64 -11.76
CA LEU A 131 1.12 5.02 -11.77
C LEU A 131 0.35 5.82 -10.72
N LEU A 132 1.05 6.46 -9.78
CA LEU A 132 0.45 7.18 -8.67
C LEU A 132 0.52 8.69 -8.88
N ASP A 133 -0.65 9.32 -8.95
CA ASP A 133 -0.82 10.77 -8.96
C ASP A 133 -1.34 11.22 -7.59
N ALA A 134 -0.41 11.66 -6.74
CA ALA A 134 -0.72 12.13 -5.40
C ALA A 134 -1.48 13.47 -5.39
N ALA A 135 -1.31 14.30 -6.42
CA ALA A 135 -2.04 15.55 -6.51
C ALA A 135 -3.54 15.25 -6.70
N ALA A 136 -3.86 14.29 -7.57
CA ALA A 136 -5.23 13.85 -7.82
C ALA A 136 -5.73 12.77 -6.83
N ASP A 137 -4.89 12.21 -5.96
CA ASP A 137 -5.11 10.94 -5.23
C ASP A 137 -5.69 9.86 -6.13
N ARG A 138 -4.98 9.58 -7.23
CA ARG A 138 -5.37 8.55 -8.20
C ARG A 138 -4.25 7.56 -8.44
N ALA A 139 -4.59 6.28 -8.40
CA ALA A 139 -3.79 5.19 -8.92
C ALA A 139 -4.34 4.78 -10.30
N TYR A 140 -3.47 4.76 -11.31
CA TYR A 140 -3.80 4.38 -12.68
C TYR A 140 -3.18 3.02 -12.98
N TYR A 141 -4.01 2.03 -13.33
CA TYR A 141 -3.58 0.66 -13.61
C TYR A 141 -3.52 0.39 -15.13
N PRO A 142 -2.83 -0.67 -15.59
CA PRO A 142 -2.71 -0.98 -17.00
C PRO A 142 -4.09 -1.10 -17.69
N LEU A 143 -4.15 -0.57 -18.91
CA LEU A 143 -5.31 -0.66 -19.78
C LEU A 143 -5.58 -2.12 -20.17
N ARG A 144 -6.82 -2.34 -20.59
CA ARG A 144 -7.31 -3.61 -21.08
C ARG A 144 -7.97 -3.46 -22.42
N THR A 145 -8.02 -4.54 -23.18
CA THR A 145 -8.93 -4.66 -24.32
C THR A 145 -10.38 -4.75 -23.84
N ALA A 146 -11.33 -4.57 -24.75
CA ALA A 146 -12.77 -4.63 -24.42
C ALA A 146 -13.22 -6.01 -23.92
N ASP A 147 -12.51 -7.08 -24.29
CA ASP A 147 -12.67 -8.45 -23.81
C ASP A 147 -11.86 -8.77 -22.53
N GLY A 148 -11.13 -7.79 -21.99
CA GLY A 148 -10.52 -7.86 -20.66
C GLY A 148 -9.05 -8.28 -20.63
N GLU A 149 -8.41 -8.53 -21.77
CA GLU A 149 -6.98 -8.86 -21.84
C GLU A 149 -6.14 -7.67 -21.37
N CYS A 150 -5.09 -7.95 -20.57
CA CYS A 150 -4.19 -6.89 -20.11
C CYS A 150 -3.35 -6.38 -21.28
N LEU A 151 -3.24 -5.07 -21.43
CA LEU A 151 -2.22 -4.44 -22.26
C LEU A 151 -0.90 -4.33 -21.50
N CYS A 152 -0.43 -5.47 -21.00
CA CYS A 152 0.81 -5.62 -20.25
C CYS A 152 1.45 -6.99 -20.51
N SER A 153 2.73 -7.13 -20.18
CA SER A 153 3.44 -8.40 -20.39
C SER A 153 2.85 -9.54 -19.57
N GLU A 154 2.76 -10.70 -20.21
CA GLU A 154 2.68 -11.99 -19.53
C GLU A 154 4.03 -12.33 -18.88
N LEU A 155 3.96 -13.06 -17.77
CA LEU A 155 5.03 -13.41 -16.86
C LEU A 155 5.15 -14.93 -16.80
N GLY A 156 6.37 -15.40 -16.62
CA GLY A 156 6.67 -16.81 -16.47
C GLY A 156 7.97 -17.00 -15.70
N ASP A 157 8.54 -18.19 -15.81
CA ASP A 157 9.78 -18.52 -15.11
C ASP A 157 10.96 -17.68 -15.63
N LEU A 158 11.77 -17.19 -14.71
CA LEU A 158 12.98 -16.43 -14.97
C LEU A 158 14.18 -17.19 -14.41
N ALA A 159 14.97 -17.83 -15.28
CA ALA A 159 16.15 -18.58 -14.85
C ALA A 159 17.23 -17.67 -14.24
N ALA A 160 18.11 -18.26 -13.43
CA ALA A 160 19.21 -17.54 -12.79
C ALA A 160 20.06 -16.74 -13.81
N GLY A 161 20.29 -15.46 -13.52
CA GLY A 161 21.05 -14.55 -14.38
C GLY A 161 20.30 -14.06 -15.63
N GLN A 162 19.09 -14.55 -15.89
CA GLN A 162 18.28 -14.05 -17.01
C GLN A 162 17.54 -12.76 -16.66
N SER A 163 17.12 -12.07 -17.71
CA SER A 163 16.27 -10.88 -17.62
C SER A 163 15.02 -11.01 -18.47
N LEU A 164 13.90 -10.51 -17.95
CA LEU A 164 12.63 -10.34 -18.63
C LEU A 164 12.36 -8.86 -18.87
N GLU A 165 11.86 -8.53 -20.05
CA GLU A 165 11.41 -7.19 -20.40
C GLU A 165 9.89 -7.11 -20.19
N VAL A 166 9.47 -6.23 -19.30
CA VAL A 166 8.06 -6.04 -18.91
C VAL A 166 7.56 -4.74 -19.52
N TYR A 167 6.48 -4.84 -20.29
CA TYR A 167 5.80 -3.74 -20.95
C TYR A 167 4.41 -3.55 -20.33
N ALA A 168 3.94 -2.31 -20.25
CA ALA A 168 2.57 -2.00 -19.85
C ALA A 168 2.09 -0.69 -20.50
N VAL A 169 0.80 -0.64 -20.81
CA VAL A 169 0.10 0.56 -21.31
C VAL A 169 -0.85 1.04 -20.23
N PHE A 170 -0.79 2.30 -19.85
CA PHE A 170 -1.67 2.92 -18.86
C PHE A 170 -2.61 3.96 -19.50
N PRO A 171 -3.72 4.31 -18.81
CA PRO A 171 -4.58 5.42 -19.18
C PRO A 171 -3.83 6.75 -19.31
N ALA A 172 -4.51 7.75 -19.85
CA ALA A 172 -3.97 9.09 -19.90
C ALA A 172 -3.79 9.68 -18.49
N LEU A 173 -2.60 10.23 -18.24
CA LEU A 173 -2.31 11.03 -17.05
C LEU A 173 -2.56 12.53 -17.36
N PRO A 174 -2.87 13.37 -16.36
CA PRO A 174 -2.97 14.83 -16.55
C PRO A 174 -1.78 15.39 -17.33
N ALA A 175 -2.03 16.24 -18.32
CA ALA A 175 -1.02 16.68 -19.30
C ALA A 175 0.17 17.41 -18.67
N GLU A 176 -0.08 18.03 -17.52
CA GLU A 176 0.88 18.81 -16.76
C GLU A 176 1.83 17.97 -15.90
N LEU A 177 1.57 16.67 -15.76
CA LEU A 177 2.39 15.75 -14.98
C LEU A 177 3.62 15.33 -15.80
N SER A 178 4.81 15.80 -15.40
CA SER A 178 6.09 15.50 -16.06
C SER A 178 6.89 14.40 -15.35
N LYS A 179 6.48 14.01 -14.15
CA LYS A 179 7.07 12.95 -13.33
C LYS A 179 5.97 12.18 -12.61
N VAL A 180 6.18 10.92 -12.31
CA VAL A 180 5.19 10.09 -11.60
C VAL A 180 5.89 9.09 -10.69
N THR A 181 5.23 8.71 -9.61
CA THR A 181 5.67 7.60 -8.77
C THR A 181 5.05 6.31 -9.29
N VAL A 182 5.89 5.31 -9.51
CA VAL A 182 5.48 4.00 -9.99
C VAL A 182 5.53 3.01 -8.85
N GLN A 183 4.36 2.44 -8.53
CA GLN A 183 4.26 1.29 -7.65
C GLN A 183 4.48 0.03 -8.47
N VAL A 184 5.47 -0.76 -8.07
CA VAL A 184 5.69 -2.12 -8.56
C VAL A 184 5.46 -3.07 -7.38
N PRO A 185 4.67 -4.14 -7.54
CA PRO A 185 4.46 -5.11 -6.47
C PRO A 185 5.78 -5.62 -5.88
N HIS A 186 5.81 -5.75 -4.55
CA HIS A 186 6.91 -6.28 -3.74
C HIS A 186 8.27 -5.55 -3.88
N THR A 187 8.28 -4.32 -4.41
CA THR A 187 9.45 -3.42 -4.38
C THR A 187 9.18 -2.16 -3.58
N ALA A 188 10.24 -1.40 -3.27
CA ALA A 188 10.07 0.01 -2.95
C ALA A 188 9.52 0.77 -4.18
N PRO A 189 8.68 1.80 -3.99
CA PRO A 189 8.16 2.60 -5.10
C PRO A 189 9.28 3.32 -5.83
N MET A 190 9.19 3.39 -7.15
CA MET A 190 10.10 4.15 -8.00
C MET A 190 9.54 5.56 -8.15
N VAL A 191 10.07 6.48 -7.35
CA VAL A 191 9.55 7.85 -7.23
C VAL A 191 10.12 8.79 -8.28
N ASP A 192 9.36 9.85 -8.61
CA ASP A 192 9.83 10.93 -9.48
C ASP A 192 10.32 10.49 -10.87
N LEU A 193 9.83 9.36 -11.38
CA LEU A 193 10.22 8.86 -12.71
C LEU A 193 9.73 9.83 -13.80
N PRO A 194 10.63 10.29 -14.69
CA PRO A 194 10.28 11.25 -15.73
C PRO A 194 9.33 10.64 -16.75
N ILE A 195 8.32 11.42 -17.16
CA ILE A 195 7.41 11.08 -18.25
C ILE A 195 7.93 11.74 -19.53
N GLY A 196 8.49 10.94 -20.41
CA GLY A 196 8.99 11.36 -21.72
C GLY A 196 7.91 11.43 -22.80
N LYS A 197 8.37 11.57 -24.05
CA LYS A 197 7.55 11.57 -25.26
C LYS A 197 8.10 10.55 -26.25
N GLY A 198 7.21 10.02 -27.08
CA GLY A 198 7.56 9.12 -28.18
C GLY A 198 7.21 7.67 -27.88
N ASP A 199 6.93 6.91 -28.93
CA ASP A 199 6.44 5.56 -28.79
C ASP A 199 7.50 4.65 -28.16
N VAL A 200 7.13 3.99 -27.06
CA VAL A 200 7.88 2.84 -26.56
C VAL A 200 7.32 1.63 -27.31
N ALA A 201 8.06 1.18 -28.33
CA ALA A 201 7.69 -0.01 -29.07
C ALA A 201 7.55 -1.21 -28.11
N PRO A 202 6.50 -2.05 -28.24
CA PRO A 202 6.36 -3.28 -27.48
C PRO A 202 7.55 -4.22 -27.72
N VAL A 203 7.81 -5.12 -26.78
CA VAL A 203 8.84 -6.17 -26.94
C VAL A 203 8.50 -7.09 -28.12
N PRO A 204 9.47 -7.68 -28.85
CA PRO A 204 9.20 -8.58 -29.97
C PRO A 204 8.23 -9.71 -29.59
N GLY A 205 7.15 -9.89 -30.36
CA GLY A 205 6.08 -10.84 -30.06
C GLY A 205 4.87 -10.23 -29.35
N GLN A 206 5.00 -9.01 -28.79
CA GLN A 206 3.88 -8.22 -28.32
C GLN A 206 3.46 -7.22 -29.40
N LYS A 207 2.17 -7.16 -29.73
CA LYS A 207 1.58 -6.02 -30.45
C LYS A 207 0.67 -5.31 -29.48
N PRO A 208 0.74 -3.98 -29.43
CA PRO A 208 -0.43 -3.31 -29.96
C PRO A 208 -0.08 -2.10 -30.82
N ASP A 209 -0.68 -2.06 -32.01
CA ASP A 209 -1.10 -0.77 -32.54
C ASP A 209 -2.27 -0.32 -31.66
N ILE A 210 -1.95 0.33 -30.53
CA ILE A 210 -2.91 0.70 -29.48
C ILE A 210 -4.04 1.57 -30.07
N GLY A 211 -3.75 2.32 -31.13
CA GLY A 211 -4.73 3.14 -31.85
C GLY A 211 -5.82 2.33 -32.56
N ARG A 212 -5.63 1.03 -32.78
CA ARG A 212 -6.59 0.15 -33.48
C ARG A 212 -7.30 -0.85 -32.57
N LEU A 213 -6.96 -0.90 -31.29
CA LEU A 213 -7.60 -1.82 -30.35
C LEU A 213 -8.92 -1.26 -29.83
N SER A 214 -9.89 -2.16 -29.63
CA SER A 214 -11.07 -1.86 -28.81
C SER A 214 -10.67 -1.94 -27.35
N LEU A 215 -10.70 -0.81 -26.65
CA LEU A 215 -10.23 -0.70 -25.27
C LEU A 215 -11.39 -0.82 -24.28
N GLY A 216 -11.13 -1.51 -23.16
CA GLY A 216 -11.99 -1.50 -22.00
C GLY A 216 -11.97 -0.15 -21.26
N ARG A 217 -12.83 0.00 -20.26
CA ARG A 217 -12.84 1.20 -19.41
C ARG A 217 -11.54 1.28 -18.60
N PRO A 218 -10.87 2.45 -18.55
CA PRO A 218 -9.73 2.67 -17.67
C PRO A 218 -10.03 2.34 -16.22
N ILE A 219 -9.08 1.69 -15.54
CA ILE A 219 -9.15 1.42 -14.10
C ILE A 219 -8.34 2.50 -13.40
N ILE A 220 -9.05 3.47 -12.82
CA ILE A 220 -8.49 4.60 -12.09
C ILE A 220 -9.12 4.61 -10.71
N ARG A 221 -8.32 4.37 -9.66
CA ARG A 221 -8.80 4.24 -8.29
C ARG A 221 -8.40 5.42 -7.43
N PRO A 222 -9.27 5.92 -6.53
CA PRO A 222 -8.86 6.81 -5.45
C PRO A 222 -7.75 6.20 -4.60
N ILE A 223 -6.77 7.02 -4.21
CA ILE A 223 -5.81 6.68 -3.17
C ILE A 223 -6.39 7.16 -1.84
N VAL A 224 -6.68 6.23 -0.96
CA VAL A 224 -7.18 6.50 0.39
C VAL A 224 -5.99 6.74 1.31
N SER A 225 -5.93 7.96 1.84
CA SER A 225 -5.06 8.30 2.95
C SER A 225 -5.88 8.36 4.23
N LYS A 226 -5.28 7.89 5.34
CA LYS A 226 -5.86 8.03 6.67
C LYS A 226 -4.81 8.58 7.63
N ALA A 227 -5.20 9.59 8.40
CA ALA A 227 -4.40 10.14 9.49
C ALA A 227 -5.25 10.14 10.75
N ASP A 228 -4.82 9.48 11.82
CA ASP A 228 -5.59 9.37 13.06
C ASP A 228 -4.89 10.11 14.21
N GLY A 229 -5.66 10.69 15.11
CA GLY A 229 -5.16 11.37 16.31
C GLY A 229 -6.26 11.41 17.37
N VAL A 230 -5.89 11.68 18.63
CA VAL A 230 -6.86 11.77 19.73
C VAL A 230 -7.84 12.93 19.50
N GLU A 231 -7.35 14.03 18.93
CA GLU A 231 -8.14 15.25 18.72
C GLU A 231 -8.85 15.26 17.36
N LEU A 232 -8.24 14.64 16.35
CA LEU A 232 -8.63 14.75 14.95
C LEU A 232 -8.23 13.48 14.19
N SER A 233 -9.10 12.99 13.31
CA SER A 233 -8.72 12.04 12.27
C SER A 233 -9.23 12.48 10.90
N GLU A 234 -8.50 12.11 9.86
CA GLU A 234 -8.81 12.41 8.46
C GLU A 234 -8.84 11.11 7.66
N ASP A 235 -9.84 10.98 6.78
CA ASP A 235 -9.86 9.97 5.73
C ASP A 235 -10.61 10.47 4.49
N GLU A 236 -10.64 9.65 3.43
CA GLU A 236 -11.38 9.93 2.20
C GLU A 236 -12.54 8.94 2.02
N ILE A 237 -13.69 9.44 1.55
CA ILE A 237 -14.83 8.60 1.14
C ILE A 237 -15.31 9.04 -0.23
N ALA A 238 -15.35 8.13 -1.19
CA ALA A 238 -15.89 8.38 -2.53
C ALA A 238 -15.30 9.62 -3.22
N GLY A 239 -14.03 9.96 -2.91
CA GLY A 239 -13.33 11.14 -3.43
C GLY A 239 -13.57 12.45 -2.66
N ASP A 240 -14.43 12.44 -1.64
CA ASP A 240 -14.62 13.55 -0.70
C ASP A 240 -13.67 13.39 0.50
N LYS A 241 -13.25 14.52 1.07
CA LYS A 241 -12.48 14.54 2.31
C LYS A 241 -13.42 14.50 3.50
N ARG A 242 -13.15 13.61 4.47
CA ARG A 242 -13.83 13.56 5.76
C ARG A 242 -12.85 13.82 6.89
N VAL A 243 -13.18 14.80 7.73
CA VAL A 243 -12.43 15.13 8.95
C VAL A 243 -13.32 14.83 10.15
N ARG A 244 -12.85 13.95 11.05
CA ARG A 244 -13.50 13.69 12.33
C ARG A 244 -12.78 14.46 13.42
N LEU A 245 -13.55 15.18 14.22
CA LEU A 245 -13.07 15.99 15.31
C LEU A 245 -13.60 15.40 16.62
N SER A 246 -12.72 15.24 17.61
CA SER A 246 -13.12 14.77 18.94
C SER A 246 -14.09 15.75 19.58
N ALA A 247 -15.22 15.24 20.07
CA ALA A 247 -16.21 16.06 20.76
C ALA A 247 -15.66 16.65 22.06
N ASP A 248 -14.71 15.97 22.72
CA ASP A 248 -14.09 16.44 23.97
C ASP A 248 -13.18 17.66 23.73
N VAL A 249 -12.68 17.82 22.49
CA VAL A 249 -11.91 19.00 22.07
C VAL A 249 -12.84 20.11 21.61
N LEU A 250 -13.90 19.75 20.89
CA LEU A 250 -14.85 20.72 20.36
C LEU A 250 -15.74 21.34 21.44
N PHE A 251 -16.12 20.58 22.46
CA PHE A 251 -17.15 20.97 23.42
C PHE A 251 -16.74 20.62 24.84
N ALA A 252 -17.26 21.37 25.81
CA ALA A 252 -17.28 20.90 27.19
C ALA A 252 -18.24 19.71 27.36
N VAL A 253 -18.04 18.92 28.43
CA VAL A 253 -18.88 17.74 28.76
C VAL A 253 -20.37 18.12 28.76
N ASN A 254 -21.18 17.33 28.04
CA ASN A 254 -22.63 17.52 27.88
C ASN A 254 -23.08 18.88 27.31
N LYS A 255 -22.16 19.66 26.71
CA LYS A 255 -22.48 20.92 26.03
C LYS A 255 -22.33 20.81 24.52
N ALA A 256 -22.86 21.84 23.85
CA ALA A 256 -22.69 22.08 22.41
C ALA A 256 -22.00 23.43 22.12
N ASP A 257 -21.56 24.15 23.15
CA ASP A 257 -20.80 25.39 22.98
C ASP A 257 -19.36 25.07 22.56
N LEU A 258 -18.91 25.69 21.46
CA LEU A 258 -17.57 25.47 20.92
C LEU A 258 -16.49 26.01 21.86
N SER A 259 -15.47 25.20 22.12
CA SER A 259 -14.31 25.61 22.91
C SER A 259 -13.40 26.57 22.14
N PRO A 260 -12.52 27.34 22.82
CA PRO A 260 -11.50 28.14 22.14
C PRO A 260 -10.57 27.29 21.25
N ARG A 261 -10.27 26.06 21.66
CA ARG A 261 -9.46 25.14 20.86
C ARG A 261 -10.22 24.66 19.61
N ALA A 262 -11.53 24.52 19.69
CA ALA A 262 -12.39 24.22 18.56
C ALA A 262 -12.25 25.29 17.47
N GLN A 263 -12.12 26.56 17.84
CA GLN A 263 -12.02 27.66 16.89
C GLN A 263 -10.79 27.53 15.96
N ALA A 264 -9.63 27.13 16.49
CA ALA A 264 -8.43 26.93 15.67
C ALA A 264 -8.59 25.76 14.68
N LEU A 265 -9.21 24.65 15.13
CA LEU A 265 -9.49 23.49 14.28
C LEU A 265 -10.51 23.84 13.18
N LEU A 266 -11.58 24.55 13.53
CA LEU A 266 -12.59 24.98 12.56
C LEU A 266 -12.05 26.02 11.59
N GLN A 267 -11.10 26.87 11.99
CA GLN A 267 -10.41 27.79 11.08
C GLN A 267 -9.59 27.05 10.03
N ASP A 268 -8.88 26.00 10.42
CA ASP A 268 -8.15 25.19 9.44
C ASP A 268 -9.09 24.47 8.50
N LEU A 269 -10.14 23.85 9.05
CA LEU A 269 -11.17 23.18 8.27
C LEU A 269 -11.88 24.15 7.30
N ALA A 270 -12.16 25.37 7.74
CA ALA A 270 -12.75 26.41 6.89
C ALA A 270 -11.83 26.77 5.71
N ARG A 271 -10.51 26.90 5.94
CA ARG A 271 -9.54 27.11 4.84
C ARG A 271 -9.51 25.96 3.85
N GLN A 272 -9.67 24.73 4.33
CA GLN A 272 -9.76 23.55 3.46
C GLN A 272 -11.05 23.58 2.63
N ILE A 273 -12.20 23.85 3.27
CA ILE A 273 -13.48 23.99 2.58
C ILE A 273 -13.43 25.13 1.55
N ASP A 274 -12.82 26.27 1.85
CA ASP A 274 -12.68 27.38 0.90
C ASP A 274 -11.88 27.00 -0.35
N ARG A 275 -10.94 26.07 -0.21
CA ARG A 275 -10.11 25.54 -1.32
C ARG A 275 -10.76 24.37 -2.07
N SER A 276 -11.93 23.91 -1.65
CA SER A 276 -12.62 22.81 -2.32
C SER A 276 -13.52 23.26 -3.46
N PRO A 277 -13.74 22.41 -4.49
CA PRO A 277 -14.59 22.76 -5.61
C PRO A 277 -16.06 22.48 -5.32
N GLY A 278 -16.37 21.61 -4.35
CA GLY A 278 -17.74 21.19 -4.05
C GLY A 278 -18.54 22.26 -3.32
N THR A 279 -19.85 22.17 -3.46
CA THR A 279 -20.82 23.12 -2.90
C THR A 279 -21.53 22.59 -1.66
N THR A 280 -21.31 21.34 -1.27
CA THR A 280 -21.97 20.72 -0.11
C THR A 280 -20.96 20.40 0.97
N VAL A 281 -21.29 20.77 2.22
CA VAL A 281 -20.58 20.39 3.44
C VAL A 281 -21.55 19.61 4.33
N LYS A 282 -21.28 18.33 4.56
CA LYS A 282 -22.05 17.48 5.48
C LYS A 282 -21.39 17.47 6.85
N ILE A 283 -22.19 17.52 7.91
CA ILE A 283 -21.74 17.60 9.30
C ILE A 283 -22.56 16.61 10.12
N ASP A 284 -21.92 15.53 10.54
CA ASP A 284 -22.56 14.41 11.23
C ASP A 284 -22.03 14.32 12.67
N GLY A 285 -22.90 14.49 13.65
CA GLY A 285 -22.57 14.38 15.07
C GLY A 285 -22.85 12.98 15.63
N TYR A 286 -21.98 12.49 16.52
CA TYR A 286 -22.09 11.19 17.17
C TYR A 286 -21.74 11.26 18.67
N THR A 287 -22.25 10.30 19.45
CA THR A 287 -21.92 10.07 20.87
C THR A 287 -21.31 8.68 21.08
N ASP A 288 -20.90 8.37 22.32
CA ASP A 288 -20.69 6.99 22.75
C ASP A 288 -22.01 6.35 23.20
N ASP A 289 -21.95 5.14 23.76
CA ASP A 289 -23.08 4.33 24.21
C ASP A 289 -23.46 4.52 25.70
N THR A 290 -22.85 5.47 26.41
CA THR A 290 -23.05 5.62 27.87
C THR A 290 -24.39 6.29 28.23
N GLY A 291 -25.19 6.68 27.24
CA GLY A 291 -26.52 7.30 27.40
C GLY A 291 -27.59 6.63 26.52
N ASP A 292 -28.86 6.98 26.75
CA ASP A 292 -29.97 6.51 25.92
C ASP A 292 -30.15 7.36 24.65
N ASP A 293 -30.92 6.84 23.68
CA ASP A 293 -31.19 7.52 22.42
C ASP A 293 -31.91 8.87 22.61
N ALA A 294 -32.77 8.97 23.64
CA ALA A 294 -33.50 10.20 23.96
C ALA A 294 -32.56 11.34 24.39
N ILE A 295 -31.38 11.03 24.92
CA ILE A 295 -30.33 11.97 25.28
C ILE A 295 -29.33 12.14 24.13
N ASN A 296 -28.85 11.04 23.56
CA ASN A 296 -27.74 11.01 22.61
C ASN A 296 -28.12 11.62 21.25
N GLN A 297 -29.32 11.30 20.75
CA GLN A 297 -29.79 11.83 19.48
C GLN A 297 -29.84 13.36 19.48
N PRO A 298 -30.58 14.04 20.38
CA PRO A 298 -30.63 15.50 20.36
C PRO A 298 -29.29 16.15 20.75
N LEU A 299 -28.44 15.50 21.55
CA LEU A 299 -27.10 16.03 21.85
C LEU A 299 -26.20 16.05 20.60
N SER A 300 -26.17 14.95 19.86
CA SER A 300 -25.39 14.83 18.64
C SER A 300 -25.84 15.84 17.57
N GLU A 301 -27.15 16.05 17.41
CA GLU A 301 -27.71 17.05 16.50
C GLU A 301 -27.32 18.48 16.88
N ARG A 302 -27.41 18.83 18.18
CA ARG A 302 -27.01 20.16 18.65
C ARG A 302 -25.53 20.43 18.39
N ARG A 303 -24.67 19.44 18.61
CA ARG A 303 -23.22 19.54 18.33
C ARG A 303 -22.93 19.71 16.84
N ALA A 304 -23.60 18.96 15.97
CA ALA A 304 -23.48 19.12 14.53
C ALA A 304 -23.88 20.53 14.07
N ARG A 305 -25.00 21.06 14.58
CA ARG A 305 -25.45 22.44 14.29
C ARG A 305 -24.51 23.51 14.82
N ALA A 306 -23.88 23.29 15.98
CA ALA A 306 -22.89 24.23 16.51
C ALA A 306 -21.64 24.31 15.63
N VAL A 307 -21.14 23.16 15.14
CA VAL A 307 -20.04 23.11 14.16
C VAL A 307 -20.45 23.77 12.85
N GLU A 308 -21.68 23.55 12.38
CA GLU A 308 -22.22 24.22 11.20
C GLU A 308 -22.19 25.74 11.34
N ALA A 309 -22.71 26.27 12.46
CA ALA A 309 -22.69 27.71 12.73
C ALA A 309 -21.26 28.26 12.80
N GLY A 310 -20.35 27.53 13.45
CA GLY A 310 -18.93 27.89 13.50
C GLY A 310 -18.30 27.95 12.11
N LEU A 311 -18.49 26.93 11.28
CA LEU A 311 -17.95 26.90 9.92
C LEU A 311 -18.57 27.97 9.04
N LYS A 312 -19.89 28.21 9.11
CA LYS A 312 -20.55 29.30 8.37
C LYS A 312 -19.96 30.67 8.68
N SER A 313 -19.46 30.88 9.90
CA SER A 313 -18.83 32.15 10.29
C SER A 313 -17.39 32.32 9.78
N LEU A 314 -16.70 31.22 9.46
CA LEU A 314 -15.28 31.20 9.13
C LEU A 314 -15.00 30.98 7.64
N VAL A 315 -15.88 30.24 6.95
CA VAL A 315 -15.77 29.95 5.52
C VAL A 315 -16.15 31.18 4.73
N THR A 316 -15.25 31.63 3.87
CA THR A 316 -15.42 32.87 3.10
C THR A 316 -16.12 32.65 1.77
N ARG A 317 -16.15 31.40 1.28
CA ARG A 317 -16.75 31.02 0.00
C ARG A 317 -18.27 30.99 0.08
N THR A 318 -18.91 31.75 -0.78
CA THR A 318 -20.38 31.80 -0.94
C THR A 318 -20.91 30.62 -1.76
N GLY A 319 -22.21 30.32 -1.64
CA GLY A 319 -22.87 29.27 -2.43
C GLY A 319 -22.74 27.86 -1.85
N LEU A 320 -22.32 27.74 -0.59
CA LEU A 320 -22.24 26.48 0.13
C LEU A 320 -23.58 26.10 0.76
N THR A 321 -23.96 24.83 0.58
CA THR A 321 -25.05 24.17 1.28
C THR A 321 -24.48 23.34 2.41
N TYR A 322 -24.88 23.67 3.64
CA TYR A 322 -24.53 22.87 4.81
C TYR A 322 -25.66 21.91 5.13
N ARG A 323 -25.31 20.67 5.46
CA ARG A 323 -26.26 19.64 5.91
C ARG A 323 -25.77 19.09 7.23
N SER A 324 -26.46 19.39 8.32
CA SER A 324 -26.15 18.83 9.64
C SER A 324 -27.14 17.74 10.05
N ALA A 325 -26.63 16.67 10.63
CA ALA A 325 -27.40 15.58 11.21
C ALA A 325 -26.73 15.09 12.50
N GLY A 326 -27.53 14.58 13.44
CA GLY A 326 -27.05 13.81 14.58
C GLY A 326 -27.47 12.37 14.43
N HIS A 327 -26.66 11.46 14.93
CA HIS A 327 -26.86 10.01 14.82
C HIS A 327 -26.85 9.29 16.17
N GLY A 328 -26.80 10.05 17.28
CA GLY A 328 -26.68 9.46 18.61
C GLY A 328 -25.45 8.54 18.70
N SER A 329 -25.65 7.35 19.27
CA SER A 329 -24.62 6.32 19.45
C SER A 329 -24.45 5.39 18.23
N ALA A 330 -25.15 5.64 17.12
CA ALA A 330 -25.07 4.82 15.92
C ALA A 330 -23.69 4.91 15.24
N ASP A 331 -23.38 3.91 14.42
CA ASP A 331 -22.14 3.82 13.63
C ASP A 331 -20.86 4.07 14.45
N PRO A 332 -20.57 3.26 15.49
CA PRO A 332 -19.33 3.38 16.24
C PRO A 332 -18.13 3.14 15.31
N VAL A 333 -17.09 3.95 15.46
CA VAL A 333 -15.82 3.80 14.72
C VAL A 333 -14.84 2.90 15.47
N GLU A 334 -15.09 2.66 16.75
CA GLU A 334 -14.27 1.87 17.68
C GLU A 334 -15.16 1.15 18.70
N SER A 335 -14.62 0.15 19.41
CA SER A 335 -15.37 -0.49 20.49
C SER A 335 -15.70 0.50 21.61
N ASN A 336 -16.93 0.46 22.12
CA ASN A 336 -17.31 1.24 23.30
C ASN A 336 -16.88 0.58 24.62
N ASP A 337 -16.23 -0.58 24.59
CA ASP A 337 -15.80 -1.29 25.79
C ASP A 337 -14.60 -0.59 26.47
N THR A 338 -13.84 0.22 25.74
CA THR A 338 -12.66 0.95 26.23
C THR A 338 -12.91 2.46 26.31
N ASP A 339 -12.23 3.15 27.23
CA ASP A 339 -12.32 4.60 27.37
C ASP A 339 -11.86 5.33 26.11
N GLU A 340 -10.76 4.87 25.50
CA GLU A 340 -10.24 5.43 24.26
C GLU A 340 -11.20 5.23 23.09
N GLY A 341 -11.86 4.07 23.03
CA GLY A 341 -12.83 3.77 21.99
C GLY A 341 -14.09 4.62 22.14
N ARG A 342 -14.63 4.79 23.35
CA ARG A 342 -15.71 5.75 23.65
C ARG A 342 -15.30 7.17 23.26
N GLN A 343 -14.08 7.59 23.58
CA GLN A 343 -13.57 8.91 23.19
C GLN A 343 -13.50 9.10 21.67
N ARG A 344 -13.07 8.09 20.91
CA ARG A 344 -13.07 8.14 19.43
C ARG A 344 -14.48 8.13 18.85
N ASN A 345 -15.44 7.48 19.51
CA ASN A 345 -16.84 7.46 19.10
C ASN A 345 -17.54 8.81 19.31
N ARG A 346 -17.22 9.53 20.40
CA ARG A 346 -17.66 10.92 20.65
C ARG A 346 -17.00 11.89 19.66
N ARG A 347 -17.63 12.12 18.51
CA ARG A 347 -17.02 12.89 17.40
C ARG A 347 -18.03 13.71 16.61
N VAL A 348 -17.52 14.69 15.86
CA VAL A 348 -18.24 15.32 14.74
C VAL A 348 -17.45 15.05 13.46
N ALA A 349 -18.09 14.46 12.46
CA ALA A 349 -17.52 14.23 11.14
C ALA A 349 -17.96 15.32 10.18
N VAL A 350 -17.02 15.96 9.49
CA VAL A 350 -17.28 16.96 8.45
C VAL A 350 -16.79 16.41 7.13
N THR A 351 -17.71 16.22 6.18
CA THR A 351 -17.43 15.69 4.84
C THR A 351 -17.67 16.77 3.79
N PHE A 352 -16.70 17.01 2.94
CA PHE A 352 -16.75 18.02 1.89
C PHE A 352 -15.92 17.56 0.69
N ALA A 353 -16.22 18.11 -0.48
CA ALA A 353 -15.41 17.83 -1.66
C ALA A 353 -13.94 18.09 -1.37
N ARG A 354 -13.08 17.22 -1.88
CA ARG A 354 -11.64 17.36 -1.65
C ARG A 354 -11.13 18.70 -2.18
N PRO A 355 -10.32 19.45 -1.42
CA PRO A 355 -9.67 20.66 -1.91
C PRO A 355 -8.98 20.38 -3.26
N VAL A 356 -9.28 21.16 -4.30
CA VAL A 356 -8.41 21.15 -5.47
C VAL A 356 -7.14 21.80 -4.98
N GLN A 357 -6.13 21.00 -4.64
CA GLN A 357 -4.81 21.56 -4.43
C GLN A 357 -4.48 22.21 -5.78
N ARG A 358 -4.46 23.55 -5.83
CA ARG A 358 -3.84 24.26 -6.94
C ARG A 358 -2.44 23.70 -6.96
N ARG A 359 -2.16 22.81 -7.93
CA ARG A 359 -0.94 22.05 -8.07
C ARG A 359 0.19 22.95 -7.59
N ALA A 360 0.64 22.72 -6.36
CA ALA A 360 1.70 23.55 -5.83
C ALA A 360 2.85 23.27 -6.78
N ALA A 361 3.39 24.31 -7.43
CA ALA A 361 4.71 24.16 -8.03
C ALA A 361 5.55 23.49 -6.95
N PRO A 362 6.23 22.36 -7.24
CA PRO A 362 6.86 21.54 -6.23
C PRO A 362 7.68 22.46 -5.35
N SER A 363 7.16 22.74 -4.15
CA SER A 363 7.88 23.56 -3.20
C SER A 363 8.98 22.64 -2.77
N GLY A 364 10.19 22.90 -3.28
CA GLY A 364 11.40 22.23 -2.83
C GLY A 364 11.46 22.39 -1.33
N GLY A 365 10.95 21.40 -0.62
CA GLY A 365 11.39 21.13 0.74
C GLY A 365 12.91 20.98 0.68
N PRO A 366 13.61 21.19 1.81
CA PRO A 366 15.04 20.96 1.84
C PRO A 366 15.28 19.58 1.24
N ALA A 367 16.06 19.53 0.15
CA ALA A 367 16.40 18.30 -0.54
C ALA A 367 17.13 17.43 0.48
N GLY A 368 16.39 16.55 1.15
CA GLY A 368 17.03 15.41 1.73
C GLY A 368 17.48 14.49 0.61
N GLY A 369 18.25 13.48 1.02
CA GLY A 369 18.94 12.59 0.10
C GLY A 369 18.05 12.00 -1.01
N PRO A 370 18.69 11.52 -2.09
CA PRO A 370 17.97 10.87 -3.18
C PRO A 370 17.13 9.71 -2.66
N PRO A 371 16.04 9.34 -3.37
CA PRO A 371 15.28 8.14 -3.04
C PRO A 371 16.19 6.92 -2.96
N VAL A 372 15.83 5.97 -2.10
CA VAL A 372 16.59 4.73 -1.96
C VAL A 372 16.56 3.98 -3.28
N THR A 373 17.74 3.76 -3.88
CA THR A 373 17.92 2.94 -5.08
C THR A 373 18.73 1.72 -4.74
N TRP A 374 18.34 0.57 -5.29
CA TRP A 374 19.10 -0.66 -5.12
C TRP A 374 20.20 -0.80 -6.18
N SER A 375 21.39 -1.18 -5.73
CA SER A 375 22.51 -1.57 -6.58
C SER A 375 22.92 -3.01 -6.25
N PRO A 376 23.29 -3.85 -7.24
CA PRO A 376 23.71 -5.22 -6.99
C PRO A 376 24.89 -5.28 -6.01
N GLY A 377 24.74 -6.02 -4.91
CA GLY A 377 25.75 -6.09 -3.83
C GLY A 377 25.91 -4.81 -3.00
N GLY A 378 25.11 -3.78 -3.25
CA GLY A 378 25.13 -2.52 -2.51
C GLY A 378 24.53 -2.66 -1.12
N LYS A 379 25.18 -2.09 -0.11
CA LYS A 379 24.62 -1.97 1.23
C LYS A 379 23.60 -0.82 1.24
N LEU A 380 22.36 -1.11 1.63
CA LEU A 380 21.37 -0.05 1.82
C LEU A 380 21.82 0.92 2.93
N PRO A 381 21.45 2.21 2.80
CA PRO A 381 21.64 3.18 3.87
C PRO A 381 20.96 2.72 5.17
N ALA A 382 21.41 3.31 6.28
CA ALA A 382 20.83 3.12 7.59
C ALA A 382 20.66 4.47 8.26
N VAL A 383 19.44 5.01 8.19
CA VAL A 383 19.05 6.29 8.77
C VAL A 383 18.84 6.15 10.28
N ALA A 384 18.15 5.09 10.70
CA ALA A 384 17.86 4.81 12.08
C ALA A 384 17.72 3.30 12.32
N ARG A 385 17.84 2.86 13.58
CA ARG A 385 17.68 1.46 13.98
C ARG A 385 16.80 1.32 15.20
N GLY A 386 16.11 0.19 15.26
CA GLY A 386 15.35 -0.27 16.43
C GLY A 386 15.45 -1.78 16.56
N ARG A 387 14.92 -2.32 17.65
CA ARG A 387 14.74 -3.76 17.85
C ARG A 387 13.25 -4.06 17.91
N LEU A 388 12.80 -5.13 17.26
CA LEU A 388 11.41 -5.57 17.44
C LEU A 388 11.22 -6.16 18.84
N PRO A 389 9.99 -6.13 19.39
CA PRO A 389 9.68 -6.79 20.65
C PRO A 389 9.89 -8.33 20.55
N ASP A 390 10.23 -8.99 21.66
CA ASP A 390 10.58 -10.43 21.83
C ASP A 390 12.06 -10.84 21.88
N ASP A 391 12.27 -12.04 22.44
CA ASP A 391 13.54 -12.78 22.57
C ASP A 391 14.15 -13.18 21.20
N GLN A 392 13.44 -12.91 20.09
CA GLN A 392 13.97 -13.04 18.75
C GLN A 392 14.82 -11.80 18.45
N GLU A 393 16.12 -11.97 18.20
CA GLU A 393 17.06 -10.86 17.99
C GLU A 393 16.86 -10.14 16.63
N LEU A 394 15.65 -9.66 16.35
CA LEU A 394 15.28 -8.95 15.13
C LEU A 394 15.65 -7.47 15.24
N THR A 395 16.50 -7.02 14.32
CA THR A 395 16.85 -5.60 14.19
C THR A 395 16.09 -4.99 13.02
N VAL A 396 15.51 -3.82 13.23
CA VAL A 396 14.94 -3.01 12.15
C VAL A 396 15.88 -1.88 11.82
N THR A 397 16.10 -1.67 10.52
CA THR A 397 16.83 -0.53 9.98
C THR A 397 15.91 0.27 9.08
N ILE A 398 15.74 1.56 9.36
CA ILE A 398 15.14 2.49 8.40
C ILE A 398 16.18 2.82 7.36
N ASN A 399 15.95 2.43 6.10
CA ASN A 399 16.90 2.69 5.02
C ASN A 399 16.69 4.08 4.43
N GLY A 400 15.45 4.53 4.31
CA GLY A 400 15.15 5.87 3.85
C GLY A 400 13.68 6.22 4.02
N LEU A 401 13.40 7.51 4.13
CA LEU A 401 12.06 8.06 4.20
C LEU A 401 12.02 9.29 3.31
N HIS A 402 11.62 9.12 2.06
CA HIS A 402 11.80 10.13 1.01
C HIS A 402 10.48 10.70 0.53
N ARG A 403 10.39 12.02 0.44
CA ARG A 403 9.25 12.74 -0.13
C ARG A 403 9.51 13.05 -1.59
N ASP A 404 8.65 12.52 -2.46
CA ASP A 404 8.71 12.79 -3.89
C ASP A 404 8.14 14.19 -4.24
N SER A 405 8.29 14.60 -5.50
CA SER A 405 7.81 15.90 -5.98
C SER A 405 6.28 16.03 -5.99
N SER A 406 5.54 14.93 -5.84
CA SER A 406 4.09 14.90 -5.70
C SER A 406 3.62 15.01 -4.25
N GLY A 407 4.54 14.85 -3.29
CA GLY A 407 4.30 14.93 -1.86
C GLY A 407 4.08 13.58 -1.17
N LEU A 408 4.11 12.46 -1.90
CA LEU A 408 4.08 11.12 -1.28
C LEU A 408 5.40 10.89 -0.57
N VAL A 409 5.32 10.18 0.55
CA VAL A 409 6.48 9.77 1.32
C VAL A 409 6.64 8.26 1.23
N SER A 410 7.74 7.82 0.63
CA SER A 410 8.13 6.41 0.55
C SER A 410 9.06 6.06 1.71
N LEU A 411 8.62 5.14 2.57
CA LEU A 411 9.45 4.49 3.57
C LEU A 411 10.06 3.23 2.98
N VAL A 412 11.37 3.04 3.14
CA VAL A 412 12.07 1.77 2.88
C VAL A 412 12.78 1.34 4.16
N TRP A 413 12.57 0.09 4.55
CA TRP A 413 13.08 -0.45 5.81
C TRP A 413 13.44 -1.93 5.69
N THR A 414 14.41 -2.36 6.48
CA THR A 414 14.96 -3.72 6.48
C THR A 414 14.78 -4.36 7.85
N VAL A 415 14.32 -5.60 7.87
CA VAL A 415 14.37 -6.48 9.06
C VAL A 415 15.52 -7.44 8.89
N THR A 416 16.39 -7.54 9.89
CA THR A 416 17.49 -8.49 9.95
C THR A 416 17.29 -9.44 11.12
N ASN A 417 17.32 -10.74 10.85
CA ASN A 417 17.24 -11.76 11.89
C ASN A 417 18.64 -12.07 12.42
N ASN A 418 18.94 -11.64 13.64
CA ASN A 418 20.21 -11.94 14.31
C ASN A 418 20.08 -13.15 15.26
N GLY A 419 18.88 -13.70 15.41
CA GLY A 419 18.59 -14.83 16.27
C GLY A 419 18.95 -16.17 15.65
N ALA A 420 18.63 -17.25 16.37
CA ALA A 420 18.97 -18.62 15.97
C ALA A 420 17.86 -19.35 15.20
N GLU A 421 16.63 -18.83 15.20
CA GLU A 421 15.46 -19.47 14.59
C GLU A 421 14.92 -18.63 13.42
N MET A 422 14.28 -19.29 12.45
CA MET A 422 13.58 -18.61 11.36
C MET A 422 12.36 -17.85 11.91
N VAL A 423 12.11 -16.66 11.37
CA VAL A 423 10.93 -15.84 11.70
C VAL A 423 10.09 -15.61 10.46
N ASP A 424 8.80 -16.00 10.52
CA ASP A 424 7.81 -15.59 9.54
C ASP A 424 7.24 -14.23 9.93
N VAL A 425 7.47 -13.23 9.09
CA VAL A 425 6.97 -11.87 9.32
C VAL A 425 5.61 -11.61 8.66
N ALA A 426 5.00 -12.62 8.03
CA ALA A 426 3.63 -12.47 7.54
C ALA A 426 2.66 -12.33 8.72
N GLY A 427 1.89 -11.25 8.71
CA GLY A 427 0.84 -10.98 9.69
C GLY A 427 1.26 -10.27 10.96
N VAL A 428 2.55 -10.27 11.30
CA VAL A 428 3.04 -9.52 12.48
C VAL A 428 3.08 -8.01 12.23
N PHE A 429 3.14 -7.58 10.96
CA PHE A 429 3.21 -6.18 10.57
C PHE A 429 1.85 -5.52 10.26
N ASP A 430 0.73 -6.20 10.47
CA ASP A 430 -0.63 -5.68 10.19
C ASP A 430 -1.44 -5.32 11.46
N ALA A 431 -0.79 -5.37 12.64
CA ALA A 431 -1.41 -5.28 13.97
C ALA A 431 -2.70 -4.42 14.07
N GLY A 432 -3.81 -5.08 14.44
CA GLY A 432 -5.07 -4.45 14.82
C GLY A 432 -5.97 -4.01 13.65
N LEU A 433 -5.55 -4.19 12.40
CA LEU A 433 -6.39 -3.96 11.23
C LEU A 433 -7.17 -5.22 10.87
N LEU A 434 -8.09 -5.65 11.75
CA LEU A 434 -8.97 -6.82 11.55
C LEU A 434 -9.82 -6.79 10.26
N GLN A 435 -9.80 -5.68 9.52
CA GLN A 435 -10.49 -5.51 8.23
C GLN A 435 -9.68 -5.93 7.00
N TYR A 436 -8.37 -6.17 7.11
CA TYR A 436 -7.52 -6.48 5.95
C TYR A 436 -6.78 -7.79 6.20
N ASP A 437 -6.58 -8.61 5.15
CA ASP A 437 -5.81 -9.84 5.31
C ASP A 437 -4.44 -9.49 5.91
N GLY A 438 -4.06 -10.19 6.97
CA GLY A 438 -2.82 -9.96 7.71
C GLY A 438 -1.61 -10.48 6.92
N ARG A 439 -1.41 -10.02 5.70
CA ARG A 439 -0.31 -10.41 4.81
C ARG A 439 0.30 -9.21 4.13
N THR A 440 0.39 -8.08 4.81
CA THR A 440 1.06 -6.88 4.29
C THR A 440 1.88 -6.19 5.37
N ALA A 441 2.73 -5.25 4.96
CA ALA A 441 3.39 -4.31 5.86
C ALA A 441 2.46 -3.14 6.28
N GLY A 442 1.14 -3.26 6.09
CA GLY A 442 0.19 -2.15 6.13
C GLY A 442 -0.06 -1.53 7.50
N GLY A 443 0.31 -2.21 8.58
CA GLY A 443 0.22 -1.69 9.95
C GLY A 443 1.31 -0.70 10.33
N VAL A 444 2.36 -0.54 9.51
CA VAL A 444 3.39 0.49 9.72
C VAL A 444 2.77 1.89 9.59
N SER A 445 3.16 2.79 10.48
CA SER A 445 2.63 4.16 10.52
C SER A 445 3.69 5.21 10.84
N LEU A 446 3.39 6.48 10.52
CA LEU A 446 4.25 7.63 10.78
C LEU A 446 3.59 8.57 11.78
N LEU A 447 4.23 8.79 12.93
CA LEU A 447 3.73 9.71 13.95
C LEU A 447 4.39 11.08 13.81
N ASP A 448 3.59 12.08 13.45
CA ASP A 448 3.97 13.49 13.57
C ASP A 448 3.62 13.99 14.97
N ARG A 449 4.63 14.05 15.83
CA ARG A 449 4.48 14.52 17.22
C ARG A 449 4.07 15.98 17.31
N SER A 450 4.45 16.80 16.33
CA SER A 450 4.14 18.24 16.32
C SER A 450 2.66 18.47 16.00
N ALA A 451 2.14 17.71 15.03
CA ALA A 451 0.74 17.75 14.62
C ALA A 451 -0.17 16.84 15.46
N LYS A 452 0.41 15.94 16.28
CA LYS A 452 -0.29 14.85 17.00
C LYS A 452 -1.10 13.96 16.06
N LEU A 453 -0.54 13.65 14.89
CA LEU A 453 -1.17 12.80 13.88
C LEU A 453 -0.37 11.51 13.67
N ASP A 454 -1.08 10.42 13.48
CA ASP A 454 -0.59 9.10 13.08
C ASP A 454 -1.04 8.82 11.63
N TYR A 455 -0.12 8.97 10.68
CA TYR A 455 -0.37 8.71 9.27
C TYR A 455 -0.29 7.20 8.99
N ARG A 456 -1.39 6.64 8.50
CA ARG A 456 -1.47 5.24 8.08
C ARG A 456 -0.89 5.05 6.68
N THR A 457 -0.43 3.83 6.42
CA THR A 457 -0.01 3.42 5.08
C THR A 457 -1.16 3.61 4.09
N LEU A 458 -0.88 4.20 2.93
CA LEU A 458 -1.86 4.48 1.90
C LEU A 458 -2.48 3.19 1.36
N ARG A 459 -3.74 3.27 0.97
CA ARG A 459 -4.48 2.19 0.32
C ARG A 459 -5.21 2.71 -0.91
N ASP A 460 -5.71 1.83 -1.76
CA ASP A 460 -6.73 2.21 -2.75
C ASP A 460 -8.15 2.14 -2.15
N ASP A 461 -9.16 2.47 -2.95
CA ASP A 461 -10.57 2.43 -2.55
C ASP A 461 -11.14 1.03 -2.31
N GLN A 462 -10.39 -0.03 -2.62
CA GLN A 462 -10.71 -1.42 -2.30
C GLN A 462 -9.92 -1.94 -1.09
N GLY A 463 -9.12 -1.07 -0.46
CA GLY A 463 -8.31 -1.44 0.70
C GLY A 463 -6.99 -2.12 0.35
N VAL A 464 -6.59 -2.15 -0.93
CA VAL A 464 -5.27 -2.68 -1.36
C VAL A 464 -4.18 -1.79 -0.78
N CYS A 465 -3.21 -2.40 -0.09
CA CYS A 465 -2.10 -1.66 0.49
C CYS A 465 -1.15 -1.14 -0.58
N LEU A 466 -0.80 0.15 -0.53
CA LEU A 466 0.33 0.71 -1.28
C LEU A 466 1.62 0.51 -0.46
N CYS A 467 1.93 -0.76 -0.22
CA CYS A 467 3.08 -1.22 0.54
C CYS A 467 3.52 -2.62 0.08
N THR A 468 4.55 -3.16 0.71
CA THR A 468 4.94 -4.56 0.49
C THR A 468 3.83 -5.51 0.97
N SER A 469 3.41 -6.39 0.06
CA SER A 469 2.58 -7.56 0.34
C SER A 469 3.47 -8.76 0.68
N PHE A 470 2.92 -9.71 1.42
CA PHE A 470 3.47 -11.02 1.79
C PHE A 470 2.61 -12.16 1.21
N ALA A 471 2.09 -11.97 0.00
CA ALA A 471 1.26 -12.91 -0.72
C ALA A 471 1.91 -13.46 -2.01
N PHE A 472 2.03 -14.79 -2.12
CA PHE A 472 2.68 -15.52 -3.21
C PHE A 472 4.12 -15.09 -3.52
N HIS A 473 5.05 -15.98 -3.17
CA HIS A 473 6.45 -15.95 -3.56
C HIS A 473 7.32 -14.83 -2.95
N GLU A 474 6.86 -14.05 -1.97
CA GLU A 474 7.72 -13.07 -1.29
C GLU A 474 8.54 -13.66 -0.15
N LYS A 475 9.63 -12.95 0.17
CA LYS A 475 10.44 -13.27 1.33
C LYS A 475 9.77 -12.81 2.63
N ARG A 476 8.85 -13.62 3.14
CA ARG A 476 8.24 -13.48 4.48
C ARG A 476 8.99 -14.25 5.56
N GLU A 477 9.67 -15.33 5.20
CA GLU A 477 10.50 -16.11 6.11
C GLU A 477 11.92 -15.53 6.13
N ILE A 478 12.37 -15.07 7.29
CA ILE A 478 13.72 -14.53 7.49
C ILE A 478 14.52 -15.53 8.31
N ASN A 479 15.39 -16.29 7.66
CA ASN A 479 16.30 -17.22 8.34
C ASN A 479 17.37 -16.49 9.19
N PRO A 480 18.00 -17.17 10.15
CA PRO A 480 19.15 -16.65 10.89
C PRO A 480 20.23 -16.04 9.98
N GLY A 481 20.63 -14.80 10.26
CA GLY A 481 21.62 -14.04 9.49
C GLY A 481 21.08 -13.42 8.19
N GLU A 482 19.83 -13.67 7.83
CA GLU A 482 19.22 -13.08 6.65
C GLU A 482 18.53 -11.74 6.94
N SER A 483 18.14 -11.06 5.85
CA SER A 483 17.33 -9.85 5.92
C SER A 483 16.24 -9.85 4.85
N GLY A 484 15.16 -9.12 5.13
CA GLY A 484 14.09 -8.77 4.19
C GLY A 484 13.90 -7.26 4.16
N THR A 485 13.64 -6.70 2.98
CA THR A 485 13.42 -5.25 2.77
C THR A 485 11.99 -5.01 2.32
N TYR A 486 11.35 -4.03 2.95
CA TYR A 486 9.95 -3.71 2.79
C TYR A 486 9.77 -2.21 2.55
N ALA A 487 8.61 -1.83 2.03
CA ALA A 487 8.29 -0.45 1.73
C ALA A 487 6.82 -0.12 1.99
N ASN A 488 6.58 1.14 2.30
CA ASN A 488 5.25 1.70 2.57
C ASN A 488 5.16 3.10 1.97
N LEU A 489 4.00 3.44 1.42
CA LEU A 489 3.69 4.80 0.98
C LEU A 489 2.79 5.51 1.98
N PHE A 490 3.07 6.78 2.21
CA PHE A 490 2.33 7.69 3.09
C PHE A 490 2.06 9.02 2.40
N LYS A 491 1.12 9.80 2.94
CA LYS A 491 0.86 11.17 2.50
C LYS A 491 0.81 12.15 3.68
N PRO A 492 1.92 12.33 4.41
CA PRO A 492 1.97 13.31 5.49
C PRO A 492 1.91 14.73 4.93
N ALA A 493 1.46 15.69 5.74
CA ALA A 493 1.41 17.09 5.38
C ALA A 493 2.78 17.59 4.86
N SER A 494 2.78 18.54 3.93
CA SER A 494 4.01 19.07 3.33
C SER A 494 4.92 19.78 4.36
N SER A 495 4.35 20.25 5.47
CA SER A 495 5.09 20.83 6.60
C SER A 495 5.74 19.79 7.50
N THR A 496 5.37 18.51 7.40
CA THR A 496 5.95 17.43 8.21
C THR A 496 7.33 17.07 7.64
N THR A 497 8.38 17.41 8.38
CA THR A 497 9.79 17.16 8.01
C THR A 497 10.45 16.06 8.83
N THR A 498 9.82 15.64 9.94
CA THR A 498 10.35 14.63 10.85
C THR A 498 9.19 13.89 11.48
N VAL A 499 9.31 12.57 11.62
CA VAL A 499 8.29 11.69 12.19
C VAL A 499 8.95 10.63 13.07
N ASP A 500 8.19 10.05 13.99
CA ASP A 500 8.54 8.74 14.53
C ASP A 500 7.96 7.66 13.60
N VAL A 501 8.73 6.61 13.30
CA VAL A 501 8.25 5.45 12.53
C VAL A 501 7.82 4.37 13.52
N GLU A 502 6.56 3.98 13.46
CA GLU A 502 6.01 2.90 14.29
C GLU A 502 5.84 1.63 13.46
N ILE A 503 6.48 0.57 13.93
CA ILE A 503 6.49 -0.74 13.26
C ILE A 503 5.86 -1.73 14.24
N PRO A 504 4.66 -2.25 13.92
CA PRO A 504 4.03 -3.26 14.76
C PRO A 504 4.77 -4.59 14.73
N TYR A 505 4.54 -5.41 15.74
CA TYR A 505 4.93 -6.80 15.81
C TYR A 505 3.95 -7.51 16.75
N ASP A 506 3.00 -8.22 16.15
CA ASP A 506 1.83 -8.78 16.84
C ASP A 506 1.05 -7.71 17.62
N ASP A 507 0.98 -7.81 18.95
CA ASP A 507 0.26 -6.91 19.85
C ASP A 507 1.13 -5.73 20.34
N ARG A 508 2.41 -5.70 19.96
CA ARG A 508 3.40 -4.70 20.38
C ARG A 508 3.92 -3.90 19.20
N LYS A 509 4.68 -2.86 19.52
CA LYS A 509 5.15 -1.86 18.56
C LYS A 509 6.55 -1.40 18.91
N THR A 510 7.39 -1.25 17.89
CA THR A 510 8.67 -0.57 17.98
C THR A 510 8.53 0.83 17.39
N VAL A 511 8.96 1.84 18.16
CA VAL A 511 8.92 3.24 17.74
C VAL A 511 10.34 3.74 17.53
N ILE A 512 10.69 4.03 16.29
CA ILE A 512 11.97 4.62 15.90
C ILE A 512 11.77 6.13 15.79
N LYS A 513 12.39 6.89 16.71
CA LYS A 513 12.09 8.31 16.88
C LYS A 513 12.86 9.23 15.94
N ASN A 514 12.27 10.38 15.64
CA ASN A 514 12.91 11.51 14.94
C ASN A 514 13.55 11.14 13.60
N VAL A 515 12.88 10.31 12.80
CA VAL A 515 13.32 9.95 11.44
C VAL A 515 13.04 11.14 10.50
N PRO A 516 14.07 11.71 9.85
CA PRO A 516 13.88 12.81 8.92
C PRO A 516 13.18 12.33 7.64
N ILE A 517 12.25 13.14 7.14
CA ILE A 517 11.70 12.99 5.79
C ILE A 517 12.62 13.78 4.86
N THR A 518 13.25 13.07 3.94
CA THR A 518 14.21 13.62 2.98
C THR A 518 13.55 14.08 1.70
#